data_AF-A0A961WGI0-F1
#
_entry.id   AF-A0A961WGI0-F1
#
_cell.length_a   1.000
_cell.length_b   1.000
_cell.length_c   1.000
_cell.angle_alpha   90.00
_cell.angle_beta   90.00
_cell.angle_gamma   90.00
#
_symmetry.space_group_name_H-M   'P 1'
#
loop_
_entity.id
_entity.type
_entity.pdbx_description
1 polymer ?
#
loop_
_entity_poly.entity_id
_entity_poly.type
_entity_poly.pdbx_seq_one_letter_code
_entity_poly.pdbx_strand_id
1 'polypeptide(L)'
;MFRHIVVGFVSAVAAFLTWVALQPAAYSVARQTVIQAPPEVIFPHVNSLRAWNAWSPWAKKDPAARVSYQGPDSGVGAQFAWSGNREVGAGTMTIVTSDPARRVGLKLDFTEPMVGTNDVAL
;
A
#
# COMPACT_ATOMS: atom_id res chain seq x y z
N MET A 1 17.69 43.42 -20.54
CA MET A 1 16.46 42.66 -20.84
C MET A 1 16.56 41.20 -20.39
N PHE A 2 17.51 40.41 -20.89
CA PHE A 2 17.69 38.99 -20.52
C PHE A 2 17.83 38.70 -19.02
N ARG A 3 18.62 39.51 -18.29
CA ARG A 3 18.79 39.37 -16.82
C ARG A 3 17.45 39.41 -16.06
N HIS A 4 16.53 40.28 -16.46
CA HIS A 4 15.23 40.42 -15.78
C HIS A 4 14.31 39.24 -16.07
N ILE A 5 14.38 38.66 -17.27
CA ILE A 5 13.62 37.45 -17.64
C ILE A 5 14.12 36.25 -16.82
N VAL A 6 15.45 36.08 -16.72
CA VAL A 6 16.04 34.99 -15.91
C VAL A 6 15.68 35.14 -14.43
N VAL A 7 15.78 36.35 -13.88
CA VAL A 7 15.40 36.61 -12.48
C VAL A 7 13.91 36.30 -12.27
N GLY A 8 13.02 36.77 -13.15
CA GLY A 8 11.59 36.49 -13.06
C GLY A 8 11.27 34.99 -13.12
N PHE A 9 11.91 34.24 -14.02
CA PHE A 9 11.74 32.79 -14.14
C PHE A 9 12.22 32.05 -12.89
N VAL A 10 13.42 32.38 -12.39
CA VAL A 10 13.97 31.78 -11.17
C VAL A 10 13.08 32.07 -9.96
N SER A 11 12.56 33.30 -9.83
CA SER A 11 11.61 33.65 -8.77
C SER A 11 10.32 32.85 -8.87
N ALA A 12 9.77 32.64 -10.08
CA ALA A 12 8.57 31.83 -10.27
C ALA A 12 8.80 30.35 -9.91
N VAL A 13 9.93 29.77 -10.32
CA VAL A 13 10.31 28.40 -9.97
C VAL A 13 10.51 28.27 -8.46
N ALA A 14 11.21 29.21 -7.82
CA ALA A 14 11.41 29.20 -6.37
C ALA A 14 10.08 29.26 -5.62
N ALA A 15 9.17 30.18 -6.00
CA ALA A 15 7.85 30.29 -5.39
C ALA A 15 7.03 29.00 -5.57
N PHE A 16 7.08 28.39 -6.76
CA PHE A 16 6.40 27.12 -7.03
C PHE A 16 6.96 25.97 -6.17
N LEU A 17 8.27 25.83 -6.07
CA LEU A 17 8.91 24.80 -5.24
C LEU A 17 8.59 25.00 -3.75
N THR A 18 8.61 26.24 -3.26
CA THR A 18 8.21 26.55 -1.88
C THR A 18 6.74 26.17 -1.64
N TRP A 19 5.84 26.47 -2.56
CA TRP A 19 4.44 26.06 -2.46
C TRP A 19 4.29 24.54 -2.37
N VAL A 20 4.96 23.80 -3.26
CA VAL A 20 4.90 22.33 -3.30
C VAL A 20 5.45 21.72 -2.00
N ALA A 21 6.57 22.25 -1.50
CA ALA A 21 7.19 21.78 -0.26
C ALA A 21 6.31 21.98 0.99
N LEU A 22 5.35 22.92 0.93
CA LEU A 22 4.39 23.17 2.01
C LEU A 22 3.14 22.28 1.93
N GLN A 23 2.96 21.48 0.86
CA GLN A 23 1.81 20.59 0.74
C GLN A 23 1.93 19.38 1.68
N PRO A 24 0.83 18.90 2.27
CA PRO A 24 0.84 17.68 3.06
C PRO A 24 1.30 16.47 2.23
N ALA A 25 2.21 15.68 2.80
CA ALA A 25 2.64 14.42 2.17
C ALA A 25 1.62 13.28 2.31
N ALA A 26 0.68 13.41 3.26
CA ALA A 26 -0.33 12.40 3.53
C ALA A 26 -1.45 12.44 2.48
N TYR A 27 -1.87 11.25 2.04
CA TYR A 27 -2.99 11.07 1.11
C TYR A 27 -3.87 9.92 1.59
N SER A 28 -5.14 9.89 1.16
CA SER A 28 -6.09 8.82 1.48
C SER A 28 -6.82 8.36 0.22
N VAL A 29 -6.91 7.05 0.02
CA VAL A 29 -7.66 6.43 -1.08
C VAL A 29 -8.70 5.48 -0.49
N ALA A 30 -9.95 5.60 -0.93
CA ALA A 30 -11.03 4.70 -0.54
C ALA A 30 -11.63 4.03 -1.78
N ARG A 31 -11.90 2.73 -1.68
CA ARG A 31 -12.65 1.96 -2.67
C ARG A 31 -13.65 1.08 -1.95
N GLN A 32 -14.82 0.90 -2.54
CA GLN A 32 -15.88 0.07 -1.99
C GLN A 32 -16.47 -0.80 -3.09
N THR A 33 -16.84 -2.01 -2.74
CA THR A 33 -17.64 -2.91 -3.56
C THR A 33 -18.59 -3.71 -2.66
N VAL A 34 -19.64 -4.31 -3.23
CA VAL A 34 -20.58 -5.17 -2.52
C VAL A 34 -20.36 -6.60 -2.98
N ILE A 35 -20.18 -7.51 -2.02
CA ILE A 35 -20.04 -8.95 -2.26
C ILE A 35 -21.29 -9.63 -1.71
N GLN A 36 -21.99 -10.42 -2.54
CA GLN A 36 -23.18 -11.17 -2.13
C GLN A 36 -22.78 -12.45 -1.37
N ALA A 37 -22.17 -12.28 -0.20
CA ALA A 37 -21.81 -13.36 0.71
C ALA A 37 -21.85 -12.88 2.17
N PRO A 38 -22.12 -13.78 3.14
CA PRO A 38 -22.01 -13.45 4.56
C PRO A 38 -20.58 -13.01 4.93
N PRO A 39 -20.40 -11.99 5.79
CA PRO A 39 -19.08 -11.51 6.20
C PRO A 39 -18.18 -12.60 6.80
N GLU A 40 -18.78 -13.60 7.47
CA GLU A 40 -18.09 -14.73 8.09
C GLU A 40 -17.39 -15.64 7.06
N VAL A 41 -17.90 -15.67 5.83
CA VAL A 41 -17.28 -16.41 4.72
C VAL A 41 -16.14 -15.62 4.11
N ILE A 42 -16.24 -14.29 4.09
CA ILE A 42 -15.23 -13.40 3.51
C ILE A 42 -14.04 -13.23 4.45
N PHE A 43 -14.30 -13.10 5.75
CA PHE A 43 -13.32 -12.73 6.75
C PHE A 43 -12.06 -13.60 6.77
N PRO A 44 -12.13 -14.95 6.66
CA PRO A 44 -10.93 -15.80 6.61
C PRO A 44 -9.99 -15.47 5.44
N HIS A 45 -10.51 -14.97 4.30
CA HIS A 45 -9.71 -14.64 3.12
C HIS A 45 -8.88 -13.36 3.26
N VAL A 46 -9.31 -12.44 4.13
CA VAL A 46 -8.60 -11.18 4.42
C VAL A 46 -7.82 -11.25 5.73
N ASN A 47 -8.23 -12.12 6.66
CA ASN A 47 -7.58 -12.31 7.95
C ASN A 47 -6.39 -13.30 7.91
N SER A 48 -6.23 -14.07 6.82
CA SER A 48 -5.06 -14.92 6.60
C SER A 48 -4.29 -14.46 5.37
N LEU A 49 -3.05 -14.02 5.56
CA LEU A 49 -2.23 -13.57 4.44
C LEU A 49 -1.79 -14.72 3.52
N ARG A 50 -1.87 -15.97 3.99
CA ARG A 50 -1.66 -17.15 3.13
C ARG A 50 -2.79 -17.34 2.11
N ALA A 51 -4.01 -16.89 2.44
CA ALA A 51 -5.15 -16.90 1.53
C ALA A 51 -5.18 -15.69 0.58
N TRP A 52 -4.30 -14.70 0.79
CA TRP A 52 -4.30 -13.43 0.08
C TRP A 52 -4.10 -13.58 -1.42
N ASN A 53 -3.19 -14.46 -1.83
CA ASN A 53 -2.87 -14.68 -3.24
C ASN A 53 -4.05 -15.24 -4.06
N ALA A 54 -5.06 -15.83 -3.41
CA ALA A 54 -6.23 -16.35 -4.10
C ALA A 54 -7.08 -15.25 -4.76
N TRP A 55 -7.04 -14.03 -4.24
CA TRP A 55 -7.87 -12.91 -4.72
C TRP A 55 -7.08 -11.63 -5.01
N SER A 56 -5.84 -11.53 -4.52
CA SER A 56 -4.98 -10.36 -4.72
C SER A 56 -4.74 -10.06 -6.21
N PRO A 57 -5.01 -8.83 -6.67
CA PRO A 57 -4.66 -8.41 -8.03
C PRO A 57 -3.15 -8.48 -8.30
N TRP A 58 -2.32 -8.34 -7.26
CA TRP A 58 -0.86 -8.33 -7.38
C TRP A 58 -0.29 -9.71 -7.73
N ALA A 59 -0.87 -10.78 -7.20
CA ALA A 59 -0.45 -12.16 -7.50
C ALA A 59 -0.64 -12.51 -8.99
N LYS A 60 -1.64 -11.89 -9.65
CA LYS A 60 -1.85 -12.03 -11.10
C LYS A 60 -0.85 -11.24 -11.94
N LYS A 61 -0.35 -10.12 -11.43
CA LYS A 61 0.61 -9.25 -12.11
C LYS A 61 2.02 -9.87 -12.15
N ASP A 62 2.41 -10.58 -11.10
CA ASP A 62 3.66 -11.32 -11.07
C ASP A 62 3.49 -12.70 -10.42
N PRO A 63 3.16 -13.73 -11.21
CA PRO A 63 3.06 -15.10 -10.72
C PRO A 63 4.39 -15.69 -10.25
N ALA A 64 5.52 -15.09 -10.63
CA ALA A 64 6.85 -15.54 -10.25
C ALA A 64 7.38 -14.86 -8.97
N ALA A 65 6.59 -13.96 -8.38
CA ALA A 65 6.96 -13.27 -7.14
C ALA A 65 7.26 -14.28 -6.03
N ARG A 66 8.39 -14.09 -5.36
CA ARG A 66 8.77 -14.90 -4.21
C ARG A 66 8.05 -14.38 -2.99
N VAL A 67 7.41 -15.28 -2.26
CA VAL A 67 6.64 -14.93 -1.07
C VAL A 67 7.14 -15.71 0.13
N SER A 68 7.17 -15.05 1.29
CA SER A 68 7.46 -15.67 2.57
C SER A 68 6.45 -15.22 3.61
N TYR A 69 6.22 -16.07 4.60
CA TYR A 69 5.25 -15.84 5.66
C TYR A 69 5.94 -15.92 7.01
N GLN A 70 5.56 -15.04 7.92
CA GLN A 70 6.07 -15.02 9.30
C GLN A 70 4.92 -14.76 10.26
N GLY A 71 5.11 -15.15 11.53
CA GLY A 71 4.08 -15.00 12.56
C GLY A 71 2.96 -16.06 12.45
N PRO A 72 1.78 -15.78 13.04
CA PRO A 72 0.65 -16.69 13.01
C PRO A 72 0.05 -16.82 11.60
N ASP A 73 -0.69 -17.91 11.36
CA ASP A 73 -1.32 -18.17 10.06
C ASP A 73 -2.46 -17.18 9.73
N SER A 74 -3.03 -16.54 10.75
CA SER A 74 -4.08 -15.52 10.62
C SER A 74 -4.11 -14.58 11.82
N GLY A 75 -4.78 -13.43 11.66
CA GLY A 75 -4.96 -12.46 12.73
C GLY A 75 -3.73 -11.57 12.96
N VAL A 76 -3.78 -10.82 14.06
CA VAL A 76 -2.76 -9.81 14.40
C VAL A 76 -1.37 -10.44 14.47
N GLY A 77 -0.41 -9.80 13.81
CA GLY A 77 0.99 -10.24 13.70
C GLY A 77 1.26 -11.18 12.53
N ALA A 78 0.23 -11.69 11.83
CA ALA A 78 0.44 -12.44 10.60
C ALA A 78 1.11 -11.54 9.56
N GLN A 79 2.19 -12.05 8.96
CA GLN A 79 3.02 -11.28 8.05
C GLN A 79 3.27 -12.03 6.74
N PHE A 80 3.30 -11.26 5.65
CA PHE A 80 3.56 -11.69 4.29
C PHE A 80 4.57 -10.74 3.66
N ALA A 81 5.72 -11.26 3.22
CA ALA A 81 6.68 -10.50 2.44
C ALA A 81 6.68 -10.99 1.00
N TRP A 82 6.88 -10.06 0.06
CA TRP A 82 6.99 -10.37 -1.36
C TRP A 82 8.22 -9.71 -1.97
N SER A 83 8.76 -10.37 -2.99
CA SER A 83 9.77 -9.83 -3.90
C SER A 83 9.36 -10.20 -5.32
N GLY A 84 8.93 -9.20 -6.07
CA GLY A 84 8.48 -9.35 -7.45
C GLY A 84 9.29 -8.51 -8.44
N ASN A 85 8.74 -8.37 -9.64
CA ASN A 85 9.27 -7.54 -10.71
C ASN A 85 9.12 -6.03 -10.44
N ARG A 86 9.53 -5.19 -11.39
CA ARG A 86 9.47 -3.71 -11.26
C ARG A 86 8.04 -3.14 -11.09
N GLU A 87 7.01 -3.88 -11.48
CA GLU A 87 5.62 -3.42 -11.35
C GLU A 87 5.02 -3.71 -9.98
N VAL A 88 5.38 -4.85 -9.37
CA VAL A 88 4.88 -5.28 -8.05
C VAL A 88 5.82 -4.85 -6.92
N GLY A 89 7.10 -4.62 -7.23
CA GLY A 89 8.12 -4.20 -6.29
C GLY A 89 8.42 -5.25 -5.23
N ALA A 90 8.88 -4.78 -4.08
CA ALA A 90 9.14 -5.62 -2.92
C ALA A 90 8.65 -4.92 -1.65
N GLY A 91 8.26 -5.71 -0.66
CA GLY A 91 7.76 -5.19 0.60
C GLY A 91 7.20 -6.25 1.51
N THR A 92 6.58 -5.77 2.58
CA THR A 92 5.97 -6.58 3.64
C THR A 92 4.59 -6.04 3.98
N MET A 93 3.66 -6.96 4.23
CA MET A 93 2.32 -6.67 4.72
C MET A 93 2.14 -7.38 6.06
N THR A 94 1.64 -6.66 7.07
CA THR A 94 1.40 -7.19 8.41
C THR A 94 -0.02 -6.88 8.86
N ILE A 95 -0.73 -7.86 9.41
CA ILE A 95 -2.02 -7.60 10.06
C ILE A 95 -1.78 -6.94 11.41
N VAL A 96 -2.29 -5.72 11.60
CA VAL A 96 -2.13 -4.95 12.83
C VAL A 96 -3.40 -4.93 13.68
N THR A 97 -4.57 -5.12 13.08
CA THR A 97 -5.85 -5.28 13.79
C THR A 97 -6.73 -6.30 13.10
N SER A 98 -7.53 -7.04 13.87
CA SER A 98 -8.45 -8.06 13.36
C SER A 98 -9.68 -8.10 14.25
N ASP A 99 -10.81 -7.60 13.73
CA ASP A 99 -12.14 -7.65 14.35
C ASP A 99 -13.01 -8.64 13.55
N PRO A 100 -13.36 -9.81 14.13
CA PRO A 100 -14.06 -10.88 13.44
C PRO A 100 -15.26 -10.41 12.61
N ALA A 101 -15.28 -10.81 11.33
CA ALA A 101 -16.37 -10.52 10.38
C ALA A 101 -16.68 -9.02 10.17
N ARG A 102 -15.80 -8.11 10.63
CA ARG A 102 -16.06 -6.67 10.59
C ARG A 102 -14.93 -5.83 10.01
N ARG A 103 -13.68 -6.07 10.42
CA ARG A 103 -12.55 -5.23 10.00
C ARG A 103 -11.21 -5.95 10.09
N VAL A 104 -10.34 -5.73 9.11
CA VAL A 104 -8.93 -6.10 9.19
C VAL A 104 -8.06 -4.89 8.86
N GLY A 105 -7.18 -4.51 9.78
CA GLY A 105 -6.19 -3.46 9.55
C GLY A 105 -4.85 -4.05 9.17
N LEU A 106 -4.24 -3.49 8.14
CA LEU A 106 -2.98 -3.92 7.57
C LEU A 106 -2.00 -2.76 7.57
N LYS A 107 -0.73 -3.07 7.85
CA LYS A 107 0.40 -2.18 7.60
C LYS A 107 1.17 -2.70 6.40
N LEU A 108 1.36 -1.84 5.40
CA LEU A 108 2.02 -2.17 4.15
C LEU A 108 3.30 -1.35 4.01
N ASP A 109 4.44 -2.02 4.06
CA ASP A 109 5.78 -1.43 4.00
C ASP A 109 6.44 -1.86 2.68
N PHE A 110 6.52 -0.94 1.71
CA PHE A 110 7.27 -1.14 0.48
C PHE A 110 8.74 -0.82 0.70
N THR A 111 9.61 -1.63 0.12
CA THR A 111 11.07 -1.43 0.10
C THR A 111 11.59 -1.10 -1.30
N GLU A 112 10.95 -1.60 -2.35
CA GLU A 112 11.29 -1.33 -3.75
C GLU A 112 10.05 -1.03 -4.60
N PRO A 113 10.15 -0.13 -5.61
CA PRO A 113 11.34 0.66 -5.97
C PRO A 113 11.56 1.88 -5.06
N MET A 114 10.58 2.24 -4.24
CA MET A 114 10.65 3.35 -3.29
C MET A 114 10.13 2.91 -1.94
N VAL A 115 10.79 3.37 -0.88
CA VAL A 115 10.35 3.10 0.50
C VAL A 115 9.04 3.83 0.77
N GLY A 116 8.06 3.11 1.31
CA GLY A 116 6.78 3.71 1.65
C GLY A 116 5.98 2.86 2.63
N THR A 117 5.50 3.48 3.70
CA THR A 117 4.63 2.85 4.70
C THR A 117 3.21 3.36 4.53
N ASN A 118 2.24 2.45 4.49
CA ASN A 118 0.83 2.77 4.34
C ASN A 118 -0.02 1.96 5.33
N ASP A 119 -0.97 2.63 5.97
CA ASP A 119 -1.99 1.97 6.76
C ASP A 119 -3.22 1.71 5.89
N VAL A 120 -3.70 0.47 5.91
CA VAL A 120 -4.83 0.00 5.10
C VAL A 120 -5.87 -0.61 6.03
N ALA A 121 -7.15 -0.39 5.74
CA ALA A 121 -8.26 -1.02 6.44
C ALA A 121 -9.20 -1.67 5.42
N LEU A 122 -9.55 -2.92 5.68
CA LEU A 122 -10.53 -3.72 4.96
C LEU A 122 -11.75 -3.98 5.83
#